data_AF-A0A4Y8SA22-F1
#
_entry.id   AF-A0A4Y8SA22-F1
#
_cell.length_a   1.000
_cell.length_b   1.000
_cell.length_c   1.000
_cell.angle_alpha   90.00
_cell.angle_beta   90.00
_cell.angle_gamma   90.00
#
_symmetry.space_group_name_H-M   'P 1'
#
loop_
_entity.id
_entity.type
_entity.pdbx_description
1 polymer ?
#
loop_
_entity_poly.entity_id
_entity_poly.type
_entity_poly.pdbx_seq_one_letter_code
_entity_poly.pdbx_strand_id
1 'polypeptide(L)'
;MRRTILFISMLLGIAQLSCAQKIKNFGLLKKADEVVVFGFKLKNGKIAALCRQKDNTYLVYRFGSVTKVELQYPAAPASSSWQLFRYSGYIRNGGAQNSALESYTISFVNNGVNYKLYQWGDYKHPFINVGIEVTINKKQTDLTGDIRTATGTMGYFYFEDGLLYNYYWDDQE
;
A
#
# COMPACT_ATOMS: atom_id res chain seq x y z
N MET A 1 -64.00 -12.07 -27.11
CA MET A 1 -62.92 -12.96 -26.59
C MET A 1 -61.66 -12.76 -27.41
N ARG A 2 -60.66 -12.04 -26.89
CA ARG A 2 -59.29 -11.98 -27.44
C ARG A 2 -58.33 -11.66 -26.29
N ARG A 3 -57.15 -12.27 -26.37
CA ARG A 3 -56.36 -12.81 -25.26
C ARG A 3 -55.45 -11.75 -24.62
N THR A 4 -55.40 -11.78 -23.29
CA THR A 4 -54.42 -11.11 -22.44
C THR A 4 -53.01 -11.62 -22.75
N ILE A 5 -52.06 -10.73 -23.04
CA ILE A 5 -50.63 -11.05 -23.08
C ILE A 5 -50.00 -10.44 -21.82
N LEU A 6 -49.62 -11.31 -20.88
CA LEU A 6 -48.80 -10.99 -19.72
C LEU A 6 -47.35 -10.86 -20.19
N PHE A 7 -46.75 -9.67 -20.12
CA PHE A 7 -45.31 -9.51 -20.23
C PHE A 7 -44.70 -9.65 -18.83
N ILE A 8 -44.19 -10.84 -18.52
CA ILE A 8 -43.32 -11.07 -17.36
C ILE A 8 -41.93 -10.60 -17.76
N SER A 9 -41.60 -9.34 -17.44
CA SER A 9 -40.24 -8.83 -17.57
C SER A 9 -39.39 -9.37 -16.41
N MET A 10 -38.69 -10.47 -16.69
CA MET A 10 -37.65 -11.04 -15.84
C MET A 10 -36.46 -10.08 -15.82
N LEU A 11 -36.42 -9.19 -14.82
CA LEU A 11 -35.26 -8.35 -14.52
C LEU A 11 -34.16 -9.25 -13.94
N LEU A 12 -33.30 -9.75 -14.83
CA LEU A 12 -32.02 -10.36 -14.49
C LEU A 12 -31.17 -9.27 -13.82
N GLY A 13 -31.18 -9.25 -12.48
CA GLY A 13 -30.27 -8.42 -11.70
C GLY A 13 -28.84 -8.90 -11.94
N ILE A 14 -28.12 -8.18 -12.80
CA ILE A 14 -26.67 -8.35 -12.96
C ILE A 14 -26.06 -8.04 -11.59
N ALA A 15 -25.61 -9.07 -10.89
CA ALA A 15 -24.75 -8.90 -9.73
C ALA A 15 -23.47 -8.20 -10.21
N GLN A 16 -23.38 -6.90 -9.96
CA GLN A 16 -22.16 -6.15 -10.18
C GLN A 16 -21.10 -6.70 -9.23
N LEU A 17 -20.26 -7.61 -9.72
CA LEU A 17 -18.96 -7.89 -9.13
C LEU A 17 -18.15 -6.58 -9.25
N SER A 18 -18.21 -5.76 -8.20
CA SER A 18 -17.27 -4.66 -8.05
C SER A 18 -15.90 -5.23 -7.71
N CYS A 19 -15.13 -5.50 -8.76
CA CYS A 19 -13.70 -5.72 -8.63
C CYS A 19 -13.04 -4.41 -8.15
N ALA A 20 -12.27 -4.49 -7.07
CA ALA A 20 -11.45 -3.44 -6.46
C ALA A 20 -12.19 -2.20 -5.88
N GLN A 21 -12.58 -2.27 -4.59
CA GLN A 21 -12.77 -1.06 -3.80
C GLN A 21 -11.41 -0.45 -3.44
N LYS A 22 -10.84 0.38 -4.34
CA LYS A 22 -9.75 1.31 -3.98
C LYS A 22 -10.14 2.04 -2.69
N ILE A 23 -9.24 2.16 -1.72
CA ILE A 23 -9.51 2.95 -0.50
C ILE A 23 -9.72 4.40 -0.93
N LYS A 24 -10.99 4.81 -1.04
CA LYS A 24 -11.34 6.19 -1.35
C LYS A 24 -11.27 7.10 -0.12
N ASN A 25 -11.29 6.52 1.09
CA ASN A 25 -11.32 7.27 2.34
C ASN A 25 -10.22 6.81 3.30
N PHE A 26 -9.19 7.64 3.43
CA PHE A 26 -8.12 7.49 4.42
C PHE A 26 -8.42 8.22 5.73
N GLY A 27 -9.46 9.04 5.77
CA GLY A 27 -9.87 9.80 6.95
C GLY A 27 -8.71 10.53 7.60
N LEU A 28 -8.56 10.39 8.92
CA LEU A 28 -7.49 11.06 9.67
C LEU A 28 -6.07 10.55 9.36
N LEU A 29 -5.91 9.47 8.59
CA LEU A 29 -4.60 8.91 8.24
C LEU A 29 -3.90 9.69 7.12
N LYS A 30 -4.61 10.59 6.43
CA LYS A 30 -4.07 11.47 5.40
C LYS A 30 -4.56 12.90 5.65
N LYS A 31 -3.65 13.85 5.86
CA LYS A 31 -3.96 15.28 6.01
C LYS A 31 -4.28 15.92 4.66
N ALA A 32 -4.91 17.09 4.66
CA ALA A 32 -5.42 17.74 3.44
C ALA A 32 -4.31 18.08 2.41
N ASP A 33 -3.13 18.45 2.90
CA ASP A 33 -1.93 18.84 2.15
C ASP A 33 -1.02 17.66 1.77
N GLU A 34 -1.41 16.43 2.09
CA GLU A 34 -0.65 15.23 1.77
C GLU A 34 -1.18 14.52 0.52
N VAL A 35 -0.40 13.57 0.02
CA VAL A 35 -0.78 12.57 -1.00
C VAL A 35 -0.47 11.20 -0.42
N VAL A 36 -1.35 10.22 -0.66
CA VAL A 36 -1.07 8.82 -0.30
C VAL A 36 -0.17 8.23 -1.36
N VAL A 37 1.07 7.90 -0.98
CA VAL A 37 2.02 7.22 -1.85
C VAL A 37 1.67 5.75 -1.96
N PHE A 38 1.33 5.12 -0.84
CA PHE A 38 0.93 3.72 -0.78
C PHE A 38 0.01 3.49 0.42
N GLY A 39 -1.03 2.66 0.27
CA GLY A 39 -1.87 2.29 1.39
C GLY A 39 -2.85 1.16 1.09
N PHE A 40 -3.29 0.48 2.15
CA PHE A 40 -4.18 -0.68 2.08
C PHE A 40 -4.93 -0.88 3.42
N LYS A 41 -5.98 -1.71 3.40
CA LYS A 41 -6.71 -2.17 4.60
C LYS A 41 -6.24 -3.55 4.99
N LEU A 42 -6.15 -3.81 6.29
CA LEU A 42 -6.08 -5.15 6.85
C LEU A 42 -7.47 -5.78 6.92
N LYS A 43 -7.54 -7.12 7.07
CA LYS A 43 -8.81 -7.85 7.21
C LYS A 43 -9.68 -7.37 8.38
N ASN A 44 -9.06 -6.86 9.44
CA ASN A 44 -9.74 -6.30 10.62
C ASN A 44 -10.20 -4.84 10.43
N GLY A 45 -10.09 -4.27 9.22
CA GLY A 45 -10.54 -2.92 8.88
C GLY A 45 -9.55 -1.81 9.24
N LYS A 46 -8.41 -2.12 9.90
CA LYS A 46 -7.32 -1.16 10.09
C LYS A 46 -6.70 -0.78 8.75
N ILE A 47 -6.14 0.41 8.66
CA ILE A 47 -5.55 0.97 7.46
C ILE A 47 -4.08 1.28 7.74
N ALA A 48 -3.23 0.91 6.79
CA ALA A 48 -1.85 1.34 6.68
C ALA A 48 -1.76 2.38 5.55
N ALA A 49 -1.14 3.52 5.82
CA ALA A 49 -0.99 4.59 4.85
C ALA A 49 0.41 5.20 4.96
N LEU A 50 1.12 5.20 3.85
CA LEU A 50 2.33 5.97 3.64
C LEU A 50 1.97 7.21 2.82
N CYS A 51 2.13 8.37 3.43
CA CYS A 51 1.77 9.66 2.85
C CYS A 51 3.01 10.54 2.72
N ARG A 52 3.01 11.42 1.71
CA ARG A 52 3.99 12.50 1.60
C ARG A 52 3.29 13.84 1.54
N GLN A 53 3.96 14.91 1.93
CA GLN A 53 3.46 16.25 1.64
C GLN A 53 3.46 16.48 0.11
N LYS A 54 2.50 17.26 -0.40
CA LYS A 54 2.34 17.50 -1.85
C LYS A 54 3.61 18.05 -2.51
N ASP A 55 4.35 18.89 -1.79
CA ASP A 55 5.62 19.51 -2.18
C ASP A 55 6.86 18.65 -1.88
N ASN A 56 6.67 17.39 -1.48
CA ASN A 56 7.73 16.45 -1.09
C ASN A 56 8.53 16.83 0.15
N THR A 57 8.07 17.76 0.98
CA THR A 57 8.82 18.15 2.19
C THR A 57 9.04 16.96 3.13
N TYR A 58 8.02 16.15 3.42
CA TYR A 58 8.17 15.01 4.34
C TYR A 58 7.46 13.75 3.86
N LEU A 59 7.93 12.61 4.39
CA LEU A 59 7.26 11.31 4.35
C LEU A 59 6.75 10.95 5.74
N VAL A 60 5.54 10.38 5.82
CA VAL A 60 4.92 9.95 7.07
C VAL A 60 4.14 8.66 6.87
N TYR A 61 4.37 7.71 7.77
CA TYR A 61 3.57 6.50 7.91
C TYR A 61 2.49 6.71 8.97
N ARG A 62 1.28 6.22 8.70
CA ARG A 62 0.19 6.14 9.68
C ARG A 62 -0.52 4.80 9.64
N PHE A 63 -0.89 4.33 10.82
CA PHE A 63 -1.69 3.14 11.03
C PHE A 63 -2.88 3.46 11.94
N GLY A 64 -4.05 2.90 11.66
CA GLY A 64 -5.23 3.05 12.52
C GLY A 64 -6.54 2.80 11.79
N SER A 65 -7.57 3.56 12.13
CA SER A 65 -8.87 3.56 11.45
C SER A 65 -9.10 4.88 10.71
N VAL A 66 -10.19 4.98 9.97
CA VAL A 66 -10.59 6.24 9.30
C VAL A 66 -10.84 7.39 10.30
N THR A 67 -11.17 7.08 11.55
CA THR A 67 -11.48 8.07 12.60
C THR A 67 -10.40 8.22 13.65
N LYS A 68 -9.34 7.40 13.63
CA LYS A 68 -8.30 7.42 14.65
C LYS A 68 -6.94 7.02 14.08
N VAL A 69 -5.96 7.88 14.27
CA VAL A 69 -4.55 7.53 14.11
C VAL A 69 -4.08 6.81 15.37
N GLU A 70 -3.62 5.57 15.22
CA GLU A 70 -3.13 4.74 16.33
C GLU A 70 -1.60 4.73 16.39
N LEU A 71 -0.96 4.89 15.24
CA LEU A 71 0.48 5.10 15.14
C LEU A 71 0.77 6.08 14.01
N GLN A 72 1.67 7.02 14.27
CA GLN A 72 2.25 7.92 13.28
C GLN A 72 3.77 7.84 13.41
N TYR A 73 4.46 7.75 12.28
CA TYR A 73 5.90 7.80 12.23
C TYR A 73 6.39 8.66 11.05
N PRO A 74 7.32 9.60 11.25
CA PRO A 74 7.79 10.06 12.56
C PRO A 74 6.68 10.76 13.36
N ALA A 75 6.85 10.88 14.68
CA ALA A 75 5.87 11.55 15.54
C ALA A 75 5.60 13.00 15.11
N ALA A 76 6.63 13.71 14.64
CA ALA A 76 6.55 15.04 14.05
C ALA A 76 7.17 15.02 12.64
N PRO A 77 6.35 15.01 11.57
CA PRO A 77 6.85 15.08 10.20
C PRO A 77 7.57 16.40 9.91
N ALA A 78 8.77 16.30 9.35
CA ALA A 78 9.64 17.41 8.95
C ALA A 78 10.49 17.02 7.71
N SER A 79 11.28 17.96 7.17
CA SER A 79 12.13 17.70 6.00
C SER A 79 13.10 16.52 6.17
N SER A 80 13.57 16.28 7.38
CA SER A 80 14.43 15.14 7.72
C SER A 80 13.71 13.79 7.74
N SER A 81 12.38 13.74 7.65
CA SER A 81 11.61 12.50 7.80
C SER A 81 12.01 11.43 6.79
N TRP A 82 12.36 11.85 5.57
CA TRP A 82 12.81 10.94 4.51
C TRP A 82 13.95 10.03 4.98
N GLN A 83 14.91 10.58 5.72
CA GLN A 83 16.09 9.84 6.21
C GLN A 83 15.76 8.84 7.32
N LEU A 84 14.54 8.87 7.87
CA LEU A 84 14.07 7.94 8.90
C LEU A 84 13.50 6.65 8.33
N PHE A 85 13.32 6.60 7.01
CA PHE A 85 12.87 5.41 6.30
C PHE A 85 14.03 4.78 5.53
N ARG A 86 13.94 3.48 5.29
CA ARG A 86 14.83 2.72 4.39
C ARG A 86 13.98 2.11 3.30
N TYR A 87 14.41 2.30 2.06
CA TYR A 87 13.73 1.78 0.89
C TYR A 87 14.56 0.66 0.27
N SER A 88 13.89 -0.38 -0.22
CA SER A 88 14.49 -1.42 -1.04
C SER A 88 13.50 -1.82 -2.12
N GLY A 89 13.93 -1.75 -3.38
CA GLY A 89 13.20 -2.19 -4.55
C GLY A 89 13.97 -3.28 -5.30
N TYR A 90 13.24 -4.30 -5.77
CA TYR A 90 13.75 -5.35 -6.63
C TYR A 90 12.82 -5.48 -7.84
N ILE A 91 13.41 -5.36 -9.03
CA ILE A 91 12.68 -5.50 -10.30
C ILE A 91 13.38 -6.56 -11.14
N ARG A 92 12.63 -7.61 -11.48
CA ARG A 92 13.04 -8.61 -12.48
C ARG A 92 12.26 -8.35 -13.76
N ASN A 93 12.95 -7.80 -14.76
CA ASN A 93 12.36 -7.49 -16.07
C ASN A 93 12.12 -8.75 -16.92
N GLY A 94 11.37 -8.59 -18.02
CA GLY A 94 11.21 -9.63 -19.05
C GLY A 94 9.80 -10.17 -19.24
N GLY A 95 8.77 -9.42 -18.82
CA GLY A 95 7.37 -9.69 -19.14
C GLY A 95 6.87 -11.07 -18.70
N ALA A 96 5.87 -11.58 -19.42
CA ALA A 96 5.25 -12.87 -19.14
C ALA A 96 6.25 -14.03 -19.20
N GLN A 97 7.10 -14.01 -20.21
CA GLN A 97 8.06 -15.07 -20.48
C GLN A 97 9.09 -15.26 -19.36
N ASN A 98 9.42 -14.19 -18.61
CA ASN A 98 10.42 -14.24 -17.54
C ASN A 98 9.81 -14.12 -16.14
N SER A 99 8.49 -14.30 -16.01
CA SER A 99 7.76 -14.10 -14.74
C SER A 99 8.17 -12.78 -14.09
N ALA A 100 8.08 -11.68 -14.83
CA ALA A 100 8.57 -10.38 -14.35
C ALA A 100 7.97 -10.04 -12.98
N LEU A 101 8.83 -9.50 -12.11
CA LEU A 101 8.57 -9.39 -10.67
C LEU A 101 8.92 -7.99 -10.20
N GLU A 102 8.08 -7.42 -9.35
CA GLU A 102 8.36 -6.16 -8.67
C GLU A 102 8.10 -6.31 -7.18
N SER A 103 9.12 -6.09 -6.37
CA SER A 103 9.03 -6.14 -4.91
C SER A 103 9.60 -4.87 -4.32
N TYR A 104 8.84 -4.22 -3.46
CA TYR A 104 9.20 -2.96 -2.83
C TYR A 104 8.96 -3.04 -1.33
N THR A 105 9.89 -2.51 -0.55
CA THR A 105 9.73 -2.39 0.91
C THR A 105 10.13 -1.02 1.41
N ILE A 106 9.42 -0.56 2.44
CA ILE A 106 9.83 0.58 3.27
C ILE A 106 9.88 0.13 4.71
N SER A 107 11.02 0.34 5.36
CA SER A 107 11.21 0.01 6.76
C SER A 107 11.61 1.21 7.61
N PHE A 108 11.25 1.14 8.89
CA PHE A 108 11.62 2.12 9.91
C PHE A 108 11.55 1.48 11.30
N VAL A 109 12.17 2.14 12.27
CA VAL A 109 12.17 1.72 13.67
C VAL A 109 11.46 2.76 14.52
N ASN A 110 10.50 2.31 15.33
CA ASN A 110 9.79 3.15 16.30
C ASN A 110 9.79 2.47 17.66
N ASN A 111 10.40 3.10 18.68
CA ASN A 111 10.49 2.58 20.05
C ASN A 111 11.02 1.13 20.14
N GLY A 112 12.07 0.80 19.37
CA GLY A 112 12.67 -0.54 19.34
C GLY A 112 11.87 -1.59 18.57
N VAL A 113 10.73 -1.23 17.97
CA VAL A 113 9.94 -2.09 17.09
C VAL A 113 10.29 -1.80 15.64
N ASN A 114 10.59 -2.85 14.88
CA ASN A 114 10.86 -2.75 13.45
C ASN A 114 9.55 -2.92 12.67
N TYR A 115 9.30 -2.01 11.75
CA TYR A 115 8.18 -2.07 10.82
C TYR A 115 8.73 -2.16 9.40
N LYS A 116 8.20 -3.08 8.60
CA LYS A 116 8.50 -3.19 7.17
C LYS A 116 7.20 -3.30 6.40
N LEU A 117 6.84 -2.23 5.70
CA LEU A 117 5.78 -2.26 4.70
C LEU A 117 6.31 -2.99 3.48
N TYR A 118 5.52 -3.87 2.90
CA TYR A 118 5.87 -4.56 1.66
C TYR A 118 4.76 -4.45 0.61
N GLN A 119 5.19 -4.40 -0.64
CA GLN A 119 4.37 -4.52 -1.84
C GLN A 119 5.09 -5.51 -2.76
N TRP A 120 4.36 -6.50 -3.25
CA TRP A 120 4.85 -7.46 -4.23
C TRP A 120 3.84 -7.58 -5.37
N GLY A 121 4.31 -7.56 -6.61
CA GLY A 121 3.51 -7.75 -7.83
C GLY A 121 4.30 -8.43 -8.95
N ASP A 122 3.60 -8.69 -10.05
CA ASP A 122 4.15 -9.14 -11.32
C ASP A 122 3.65 -8.25 -12.48
N TYR A 123 4.07 -8.57 -13.72
CA TYR A 123 3.69 -7.82 -14.92
C TYR A 123 2.17 -7.75 -15.21
N LYS A 124 1.36 -8.66 -14.68
CA LYS A 124 -0.11 -8.69 -14.82
C LYS A 124 -0.82 -8.10 -13.61
N HIS A 125 -0.21 -8.22 -12.44
CA HIS A 125 -0.81 -7.96 -11.14
C HIS A 125 0.10 -7.07 -10.32
N PRO A 126 -0.09 -5.73 -10.35
CA PRO A 126 0.76 -4.80 -9.60
C PRO A 126 0.70 -5.00 -8.07
N PHE A 127 -0.30 -5.75 -7.58
CA PHE A 127 -0.43 -6.20 -6.20
C PHE A 127 -0.81 -7.68 -6.17
N ILE A 128 0.17 -8.55 -5.92
CA ILE A 128 -0.02 -9.94 -5.51
C ILE A 128 -0.07 -10.03 -3.99
N ASN A 129 0.78 -9.26 -3.31
CA ASN A 129 0.79 -9.22 -1.85
C ASN A 129 1.14 -7.82 -1.32
N VAL A 130 0.50 -7.42 -0.23
CA VAL A 130 0.76 -6.17 0.50
C VAL A 130 0.59 -6.42 1.99
N GLY A 131 1.37 -5.73 2.83
CA GLY A 131 1.24 -5.89 4.27
C GLY A 131 2.31 -5.17 5.07
N ILE A 132 2.35 -5.48 6.37
CA ILE A 132 3.34 -4.96 7.31
C ILE A 132 3.93 -6.14 8.07
N GLU A 133 5.23 -6.32 8.00
CA GLU A 133 5.95 -7.14 8.97
C GLU A 133 6.32 -6.28 10.18
N VAL A 134 5.95 -6.76 11.37
CA VAL A 134 6.27 -6.12 12.65
C VAL A 134 7.16 -7.06 13.45
N THR A 135 8.36 -6.60 13.81
CA THR A 135 9.32 -7.40 14.58
C THR A 135 9.59 -6.76 15.94
N ILE A 136 9.25 -7.51 16.99
CA ILE A 136 9.44 -7.15 18.41
C ILE A 136 10.28 -8.25 19.05
N ASN A 137 11.42 -7.91 19.65
CA ASN A 137 12.30 -8.88 20.33
C ASN A 137 12.61 -10.14 19.48
N LYS A 138 12.94 -9.94 18.19
CA LYS A 138 13.18 -11.00 17.19
C LYS A 138 11.96 -11.84 16.81
N LYS A 139 10.79 -11.61 17.40
CA LYS A 139 9.53 -12.24 16.99
C LYS A 139 8.87 -11.39 15.91
N GLN A 140 8.67 -12.00 14.74
CA GLN A 140 8.01 -11.38 13.60
C GLN A 140 6.52 -11.73 13.57
N THR A 141 5.68 -10.74 13.26
CA THR A 141 4.25 -10.90 12.97
C THR A 141 3.95 -10.25 11.62
N ASP A 142 3.27 -10.98 10.74
CA ASP A 142 2.80 -10.44 9.47
C ASP A 142 1.35 -9.94 9.61
N LEU A 143 1.13 -8.69 9.22
CA LEU A 143 -0.16 -8.06 9.11
C LEU A 143 -0.52 -7.94 7.63
N THR A 144 -1.09 -9.02 7.08
CA THR A 144 -1.44 -9.11 5.66
C THR A 144 -2.58 -8.16 5.28
N GLY A 145 -2.39 -7.38 4.22
CA GLY A 145 -3.39 -6.47 3.67
C GLY A 145 -4.31 -7.13 2.64
N ASP A 146 -5.48 -6.52 2.44
CA ASP A 146 -6.40 -6.86 1.35
C ASP A 146 -5.95 -6.14 0.07
N ILE A 147 -5.37 -6.89 -0.85
CA ILE A 147 -4.85 -6.39 -2.13
C ILE A 147 -5.90 -5.62 -2.95
N ARG A 148 -7.20 -5.92 -2.78
CA ARG A 148 -8.30 -5.25 -3.50
C ARG A 148 -8.49 -3.80 -3.05
N THR A 149 -7.93 -3.47 -1.89
CA THR A 149 -7.98 -2.15 -1.26
C THR A 149 -6.70 -1.36 -1.45
N ALA A 150 -5.63 -2.00 -1.94
CA ALA A 150 -4.35 -1.35 -2.18
C ALA A 150 -4.49 -0.19 -3.18
N THR A 151 -3.76 0.89 -2.92
CA THR A 151 -3.70 2.07 -3.79
C THR A 151 -2.34 2.72 -3.70
N GLY A 152 -1.97 3.46 -4.76
CA GLY A 152 -0.62 3.99 -4.92
C GLY A 152 0.42 2.88 -5.10
N THR A 153 1.71 3.20 -5.13
CA THR A 153 2.77 2.19 -5.21
C THR A 153 4.06 2.70 -4.58
N MET A 154 4.78 1.80 -3.91
CA MET A 154 6.15 2.08 -3.43
C MET A 154 7.19 2.03 -4.55
N GLY A 155 6.85 1.53 -5.74
CA GLY A 155 7.72 1.65 -6.92
C GLY A 155 8.02 3.11 -7.28
N TYR A 156 7.17 4.05 -6.85
CA TYR A 156 7.41 5.50 -6.94
C TYR A 156 8.82 5.91 -6.51
N PHE A 157 9.35 5.33 -5.41
CA PHE A 157 10.67 5.69 -4.89
C PHE A 157 11.84 5.12 -5.70
N TYR A 158 11.59 4.11 -6.55
CA TYR A 158 12.58 3.62 -7.49
C TYR A 158 12.76 4.58 -8.67
N PHE A 159 11.66 5.19 -9.15
CA PHE A 159 11.65 5.97 -10.39
C PHE A 159 11.85 7.48 -10.19
N GLU A 160 11.58 8.04 -9.00
CA GLU A 160 11.72 9.48 -8.73
C GLU A 160 13.00 9.87 -7.97
N ASP A 161 14.14 9.31 -8.40
CA ASP A 161 15.52 9.74 -8.10
C ASP A 161 15.75 10.52 -6.78
N GLY A 162 15.94 9.78 -5.68
CA GLY A 162 16.76 10.27 -4.55
C GLY A 162 16.03 10.73 -3.29
N LEU A 163 14.69 10.64 -3.20
CA LEU A 163 13.98 10.96 -1.94
C LEU A 163 14.20 9.91 -0.84
N LEU A 164 14.47 8.65 -1.22
CA LEU A 164 14.95 7.59 -0.34
C LEU A 164 16.13 6.91 -1.03
N TYR A 165 17.30 6.88 -0.38
CA TYR A 165 18.46 6.18 -0.93
C TYR A 165 18.20 4.65 -0.92
N ASN A 166 18.35 4.04 -2.10
CA ASN A 166 18.39 2.60 -2.28
C ASN A 166 19.72 2.05 -1.74
N TYR A 167 19.67 1.02 -0.89
CA TYR A 167 20.78 0.07 -0.81
C TYR A 167 20.45 -1.07 -1.76
N TYR A 168 21.17 -1.13 -2.88
CA TYR A 168 21.27 -2.34 -3.69
C TYR A 168 22.10 -3.35 -2.90
N TRP A 169 21.57 -4.56 -2.71
CA TRP A 169 22.44 -5.71 -2.49
C TRP A 169 23.06 -6.03 -3.85
N ASP A 170 24.26 -5.52 -4.04
CA ASP A 170 25.23 -6.18 -4.90
C ASP A 170 25.57 -7.50 -4.18
N ASP A 171 25.33 -8.61 -4.86
CA ASP A 171 25.84 -9.91 -4.43
C ASP A 171 27.37 -9.80 -4.41
N GLN A 172 27.93 -9.48 -3.24
CA GLN A 172 29.35 -9.64 -3.00
C GLN A 172 29.59 -11.14 -2.82
N GLU A 173 30.14 -11.73 -3.89
CA GLU A 173 30.98 -12.93 -4.00
C GLU A 173 31.08 -13.89 -2.79
#